data_AF-A0A7R9L6Q5-F1
#
_entry.id   AF-A0A7R9L6Q5-F1
#
_cell.length_a   1.000
_cell.length_b   1.000
_cell.length_c   1.000
_cell.angle_alpha   90.00
_cell.angle_beta   90.00
_cell.angle_gamma   90.00
#
_symmetry.space_group_name_H-M   'P 1'
#
loop_
_entity.id
_entity.type
_entity.pdbx_description
1 polymer ?
#
loop_
_entity_poly.entity_id
_entity_poly.type
_entity_poly.pdbx_seq_one_letter_code
_entity_poly.pdbx_strand_id
1 'polypeptide(L)'
;CLFVRTDGRRRRQLVSSVAETILWRDVQKRDINFARLRTYWRIIRLKDRGVEHNMRTDRVDRRTDVLVYKAEVNRTTTLGGIIFPLIRQNQEMEKSLRIAQELSNLIIYCRAVQFVPNKAGHFTEMSSFPESKVEKFLSPNNSQVKLIKHNETQFTRVYPKGGRIDSSNYDPMKMWLNGIQMAALNYQTPDRAMQLNGAKFRQNGRSGYVLRSDLMFDEHFNPCDRTSLKGVETLSLTIKVLGARHLMKSGRGIICPLVEVEIVGTDYDAHKQKTTTI
;
A
#
# COMPACT_ATOMS: atom_id res chain seq x y z
N CYS A 1 11.25 -1.43 11.88
CA CYS A 1 11.55 0.00 12.16
C CYS A 1 11.89 0.13 13.64
N LEU A 2 13.07 0.63 14.00
CA LEU A 2 13.43 0.88 15.39
C LEU A 2 12.90 2.27 15.78
N PHE A 3 12.05 2.34 16.81
CA PHE A 3 11.59 3.60 17.40
C PHE A 3 12.31 3.80 18.73
N VAL A 4 12.67 5.04 19.05
CA VAL A 4 13.23 5.46 20.34
C VAL A 4 12.25 6.46 20.92
N ARG A 5 11.64 6.13 22.07
CA ARG A 5 10.73 7.04 22.78
C ARG A 5 11.43 7.61 23.99
N THR A 6 11.46 8.94 24.12
CA THR A 6 11.88 9.66 25.32
C THR A 6 10.66 10.28 26.00
N ASP A 7 10.32 9.77 27.19
CA ASP A 7 9.30 10.27 28.14
C ASP A 7 7.79 10.18 27.74
N GLY A 8 6.96 10.03 28.77
CA GLY A 8 5.57 9.56 28.83
C GLY A 8 4.49 10.47 28.24
N ARG A 9 4.80 11.46 27.39
CA ARG A 9 3.77 12.24 26.67
C ARG A 9 3.96 12.19 25.15
N ARG A 10 2.92 11.69 24.48
CA ARG A 10 2.49 11.70 23.05
C ARG A 10 3.34 12.35 21.93
N ARG A 11 4.67 12.41 21.99
CA ARG A 11 5.51 12.72 20.82
C ARG A 11 6.59 11.66 20.66
N ARG A 12 6.40 10.81 19.66
CA ARG A 12 7.42 9.85 19.20
C ARG A 12 8.28 10.58 18.15
N GLN A 13 9.60 10.45 18.21
CA GLN A 13 10.52 10.95 17.18
C GLN A 13 11.36 9.80 16.63
N LEU A 14 11.65 9.87 15.34
CA LEU A 14 12.54 8.93 14.67
C LEU A 14 13.98 9.43 14.81
N VAL A 15 14.84 8.71 15.54
CA VAL A 15 16.27 9.01 15.60
C VAL A 15 16.93 8.46 14.33
N SER A 16 17.22 9.33 13.36
CA SER A 16 17.72 8.90 12.04
C SER A 16 19.24 8.93 11.87
N SER A 17 20.06 9.49 12.76
CA SER A 17 21.44 9.83 12.37
C SER A 17 22.55 8.83 12.73
N VAL A 18 22.33 7.84 13.62
CA VAL A 18 23.45 6.99 14.11
C VAL A 18 23.33 5.52 13.69
N ALA A 19 22.13 5.01 13.42
CA ALA A 19 21.95 3.64 12.92
C ALA A 19 22.23 3.50 11.40
N GLU A 20 22.32 4.62 10.67
CA GLU A 20 22.52 4.63 9.21
C GLU A 20 23.95 4.24 8.81
N THR A 21 24.98 4.46 9.65
CA THR A 21 26.37 4.17 9.22
C THR A 21 26.74 2.68 9.27
N ILE A 22 26.09 1.88 10.11
CA ILE A 22 26.44 0.46 10.30
C ILE A 22 25.71 -0.44 9.29
N LEU A 23 24.45 -0.15 8.96
CA LEU A 23 23.67 -0.96 8.01
C LEU A 23 24.03 -0.75 6.53
N TRP A 24 24.60 0.40 6.17
CA TRP A 24 24.91 0.69 4.76
C TRP A 24 26.20 0.02 4.25
N ARG A 25 27.13 -0.35 5.13
CA ARG A 25 28.39 -1.01 4.73
C ARG A 25 28.20 -2.46 4.26
N ASP A 26 27.18 -3.15 4.75
CA ASP A 26 26.95 -4.57 4.40
C ASP A 26 25.99 -4.76 3.21
N VAL A 27 25.13 -3.79 2.92
CA VAL A 27 24.15 -3.90 1.81
C VAL A 27 24.78 -3.58 0.44
N GLN A 28 25.89 -2.83 0.38
CA GLN A 28 26.58 -2.55 -0.88
C GLN A 28 27.34 -3.75 -1.48
N LYS A 29 27.46 -4.89 -0.78
CA LYS A 29 28.17 -6.07 -1.29
C LYS A 29 27.34 -7.02 -2.14
N ARG A 30 26.08 -6.71 -2.44
CA ARG A 30 25.25 -7.53 -3.33
C ARG A 30 24.84 -6.73 -4.56
N ASP A 31 25.68 -6.82 -5.57
CA ASP A 31 25.41 -6.40 -6.95
C ASP A 31 24.08 -6.95 -7.46
N ILE A 32 23.10 -6.06 -7.69
CA ILE A 32 21.94 -6.38 -8.52
C ILE A 32 21.88 -5.37 -9.66
N ASN A 33 22.35 -5.86 -10.81
CA ASN A 33 22.43 -5.24 -12.12
C ASN A 33 21.23 -4.36 -12.51
N PHE A 34 21.50 -3.06 -12.73
CA PHE A 34 20.61 -2.05 -13.32
C PHE A 34 20.13 -2.37 -14.76
N ALA A 35 20.69 -3.39 -15.42
CA ALA A 35 20.40 -3.72 -16.81
C ALA A 35 19.01 -4.37 -17.06
N ARG A 36 18.36 -4.93 -16.03
CA ARG A 36 17.07 -5.66 -16.20
C ARG A 36 15.85 -4.77 -16.45
N LEU A 37 15.93 -3.47 -16.13
CA LEU A 37 14.80 -2.54 -16.30
C LEU A 37 14.57 -2.13 -17.76
N ARG A 38 15.59 -2.16 -18.63
CA ARG A 38 15.40 -1.84 -20.07
C ARG A 38 14.67 -2.94 -20.85
N THR A 39 14.75 -4.19 -20.40
CA THR A 39 14.12 -5.33 -21.08
C THR A 39 12.60 -5.35 -20.89
N TYR A 40 12.11 -4.93 -19.71
CA TYR A 40 10.67 -4.91 -19.41
C TYR A 40 9.88 -3.89 -20.23
N TRP A 41 10.46 -2.72 -20.51
CA TRP A 41 9.82 -1.70 -21.36
C TRP A 41 9.70 -2.13 -22.83
N ARG A 42 10.59 -3.01 -23.31
CA ARG A 42 10.55 -3.52 -24.69
C ARG A 42 9.49 -4.61 -24.89
N ILE A 43 9.15 -5.36 -23.83
CA ILE A 43 8.12 -6.41 -23.86
C ILE A 43 6.70 -5.82 -23.89
N ILE A 44 6.49 -4.65 -23.26
CA ILE A 44 5.17 -3.98 -23.23
C ILE A 44 4.79 -3.40 -24.61
N ARG A 45 5.76 -3.12 -25.50
CA ARG A 45 5.49 -2.56 -26.84
C ARG A 45 5.33 -3.56 -28.00
N LEU A 46 5.54 -4.87 -27.81
CA LEU A 46 5.66 -5.81 -28.95
C LEU A 46 4.74 -7.05 -28.88
N LYS A 47 3.60 -6.96 -28.19
CA LYS A 47 2.59 -8.03 -28.18
C LYS A 47 1.24 -7.70 -28.83
N ASP A 48 1.16 -6.62 -29.61
CA ASP A 48 0.14 -6.47 -30.65
C ASP A 48 0.73 -6.90 -32.00
N ARG A 49 0.73 -8.22 -32.25
CA ARG A 49 0.85 -8.73 -33.62
C ARG A 49 -0.57 -8.97 -34.13
N GLY A 50 -1.02 -8.14 -35.07
CA GLY A 50 -2.13 -8.52 -35.95
C GLY A 50 -3.19 -7.48 -36.30
N VAL A 51 -3.04 -6.19 -35.94
CA VAL A 51 -4.02 -5.18 -36.36
C VAL A 51 -3.33 -4.08 -37.16
N GLU A 52 -3.46 -4.14 -38.48
CA GLU A 52 -3.20 -2.99 -39.34
C GLU A 52 -4.28 -1.93 -39.07
N HIS A 53 -3.88 -0.80 -38.51
CA HIS A 53 -4.75 0.37 -38.39
C HIS A 53 -4.52 1.30 -39.58
N ASN A 54 -5.51 1.43 -40.46
CA ASN A 54 -5.56 2.53 -41.44
C ASN A 54 -5.82 3.84 -40.68
N MET A 55 -4.77 4.66 -40.53
CA MET A 55 -4.85 5.98 -39.90
C MET A 55 -5.40 7.00 -40.90
N ARG A 56 -6.57 7.58 -40.61
CA ARG A 56 -7.00 8.85 -41.20
C ARG A 56 -7.01 9.92 -40.12
N THR A 57 -6.24 10.97 -40.34
CA THR A 57 -6.17 12.16 -39.49
C THR A 57 -7.21 13.17 -39.96
N ASP A 58 -8.25 13.42 -39.17
CA ASP A 58 -9.20 14.50 -39.46
C ASP A 58 -9.04 15.65 -38.45
N ARG A 59 -8.54 16.76 -38.97
CA ARG A 59 -8.47 18.15 -38.45
C ARG A 59 -7.81 18.41 -37.09
N VAL A 60 -6.77 19.24 -37.15
CA VAL A 60 -6.06 19.85 -36.02
C VAL A 60 -6.82 21.11 -35.57
N ASP A 61 -7.36 21.12 -34.35
CA ASP A 61 -7.80 22.35 -33.69
C ASP A 61 -6.60 23.00 -32.98
N ARG A 62 -6.31 24.27 -33.30
CA ARG A 62 -5.08 24.97 -32.87
C ARG A 62 -5.16 25.65 -31.51
N ARG A 63 -6.14 25.30 -30.66
CA ARG A 63 -6.32 25.96 -29.34
C ARG A 63 -6.19 25.04 -28.12
N THR A 64 -6.05 23.74 -28.33
CA THR A 64 -5.76 22.76 -27.28
C THR A 64 -4.88 21.68 -27.88
N ASP A 65 -3.67 21.49 -27.36
CA ASP A 65 -2.79 20.37 -27.72
C ASP A 65 -3.35 19.05 -27.16
N VAL A 66 -4.58 18.70 -27.56
CA VAL A 66 -5.25 17.46 -27.21
C VAL A 66 -5.56 16.73 -28.50
N LEU A 67 -4.72 15.74 -28.81
CA LEU A 67 -4.99 14.77 -29.88
C LEU A 67 -6.14 13.87 -29.44
N VAL A 68 -7.35 14.20 -29.89
CA VAL A 68 -8.53 13.35 -29.70
C VAL A 68 -8.53 12.26 -30.76
N TYR A 69 -8.13 11.05 -30.38
CA TYR A 69 -8.28 9.88 -31.25
C TYR A 69 -9.71 9.35 -31.18
N LYS A 70 -10.42 9.37 -32.30
CA LYS A 70 -11.70 8.68 -32.45
C LYS A 70 -11.42 7.27 -32.96
N ALA A 71 -11.32 6.30 -32.05
CA ALA A 71 -11.20 4.90 -32.44
C ALA A 71 -12.56 4.37 -32.89
N GLU A 72 -12.77 4.24 -34.21
CA GLU A 72 -13.88 3.46 -34.75
C GLU A 72 -13.56 1.97 -34.59
N VAL A 73 -14.23 1.34 -33.62
CA VAL A 73 -14.15 -0.11 -33.40
C VAL A 73 -14.97 -0.79 -34.48
N ASN A 74 -14.32 -1.18 -35.57
CA ASN A 74 -14.94 -2.06 -36.57
C ASN A 74 -15.16 -3.44 -35.96
N ARG A 75 -16.43 -3.86 -35.97
CA ARG A 75 -16.92 -5.15 -35.48
C ARG A 75 -16.09 -6.30 -36.06
N THR A 76 -15.44 -7.08 -35.21
CA THR A 76 -15.41 -8.58 -35.20
C THR A 76 -14.22 -9.11 -34.40
N THR A 77 -14.36 -9.30 -33.08
CA THR A 77 -13.65 -10.38 -32.36
C THR A 77 -14.26 -10.64 -30.98
N THR A 78 -14.10 -11.87 -30.52
CA THR A 78 -14.51 -12.52 -29.26
C THR A 78 -14.35 -11.76 -27.93
N LEU A 79 -13.81 -10.54 -27.93
CA LEU A 79 -13.74 -9.62 -26.77
C LEU A 79 -15.11 -9.04 -26.37
N GLY A 80 -16.10 -9.09 -27.26
CA GLY A 80 -17.46 -8.59 -26.98
C GLY A 80 -18.14 -9.26 -25.78
N GLY A 81 -17.87 -10.54 -25.52
CA GLY A 81 -18.54 -11.30 -24.46
C GLY A 81 -18.26 -10.78 -23.04
N ILE A 82 -17.11 -10.12 -22.82
CA ILE A 82 -16.72 -9.57 -21.52
C ILE A 82 -16.95 -8.05 -21.49
N ILE A 83 -16.70 -7.38 -22.61
CA ILE A 83 -16.78 -5.92 -22.71
C ILE A 83 -18.24 -5.42 -22.69
N PHE A 84 -19.16 -6.06 -23.43
CA PHE A 84 -20.55 -5.60 -23.49
C PHE A 84 -21.29 -5.67 -22.15
N PRO A 85 -21.17 -6.74 -21.33
CA PRO A 85 -21.76 -6.77 -19.99
C PRO A 85 -21.16 -5.71 -19.06
N LEU A 86 -19.86 -5.43 -19.17
CA LEU A 86 -19.17 -4.44 -18.34
C LEU A 86 -19.62 -3.01 -18.67
N ILE A 87 -19.74 -2.69 -19.96
CA ILE A 87 -20.26 -1.41 -20.45
C ILE A 87 -21.70 -1.22 -20.00
N ARG A 88 -22.53 -2.26 -20.11
CA ARG A 88 -23.92 -2.21 -19.69
C ARG A 88 -24.07 -2.00 -18.18
N GLN A 89 -23.30 -2.71 -17.36
CA GLN A 89 -23.27 -2.48 -15.91
C GLN A 89 -22.81 -1.06 -15.56
N ASN A 90 -21.82 -0.52 -16.27
CA ASN A 90 -21.38 0.86 -16.06
C ASN A 90 -22.52 1.85 -16.39
N GLN A 91 -23.21 1.67 -17.51
CA GLN A 91 -24.34 2.54 -17.90
C GLN A 91 -25.50 2.47 -16.90
N GLU A 92 -25.80 1.29 -16.35
CA GLU A 92 -26.83 1.10 -15.33
C GLU A 92 -26.43 1.77 -13.99
N MET A 93 -25.16 1.69 -13.60
CA MET A 93 -24.63 2.40 -12.43
C MET A 93 -24.59 3.92 -12.63
N GLU A 94 -24.16 4.40 -13.80
CA GLU A 94 -24.10 5.83 -14.14
C GLU A 94 -25.48 6.46 -14.07
N LYS A 95 -26.50 5.79 -14.63
CA LYS A 95 -27.89 6.26 -14.59
C LYS A 95 -28.47 6.25 -13.18
N SER A 96 -28.24 5.19 -12.42
CA SER A 96 -28.77 5.09 -11.05
C SER A 96 -28.11 6.07 -10.08
N LEU A 97 -26.82 6.35 -10.27
CA LEU A 97 -26.05 7.27 -9.43
C LEU A 97 -26.01 8.72 -9.96
N ARG A 98 -26.66 8.99 -11.10
CA ARG A 98 -26.65 10.30 -11.79
C ARG A 98 -25.22 10.82 -12.04
N ILE A 99 -24.33 9.92 -12.45
CA ILE A 99 -22.94 10.26 -12.74
C ILE A 99 -22.87 10.82 -14.17
N ALA A 100 -22.23 11.98 -14.34
CA ALA A 100 -21.97 12.56 -15.65
C ALA A 100 -21.08 11.62 -16.48
N GLN A 101 -21.47 11.37 -17.73
CA GLN A 101 -20.77 10.43 -18.60
C GLN A 101 -19.31 10.87 -18.83
N GLU A 102 -19.08 12.17 -18.95
CA GLU A 102 -17.77 12.78 -19.14
C GLU A 102 -16.81 12.42 -18.01
N LEU A 103 -17.31 12.40 -16.76
CA LEU A 103 -16.52 12.01 -15.59
C LEU A 103 -16.29 10.50 -15.55
N SER A 104 -17.31 9.70 -15.88
CA SER A 104 -17.20 8.25 -15.90
C SER A 104 -16.18 7.75 -16.94
N ASN A 105 -16.14 8.40 -18.10
CA ASN A 105 -15.20 8.08 -19.17
C ASN A 105 -13.72 8.27 -18.78
N LEU A 106 -13.42 9.03 -17.72
CA LEU A 106 -12.06 9.19 -17.19
C LEU A 106 -11.60 8.02 -16.32
N ILE A 107 -12.53 7.15 -15.89
CA ILE A 107 -12.26 6.03 -14.98
C ILE A 107 -11.87 4.80 -15.80
N ILE A 108 -10.56 4.60 -15.98
CA ILE A 108 -10.02 3.43 -16.68
C ILE A 108 -9.63 2.33 -15.69
N TYR A 109 -8.79 2.68 -14.72
CA TYR A 109 -8.43 1.85 -13.58
C TYR A 109 -9.09 2.40 -12.32
N CYS A 110 -9.22 1.56 -11.28
CA CYS A 110 -9.82 1.95 -10.00
C CYS A 110 -11.32 2.26 -10.08
N ARG A 111 -12.08 1.51 -10.88
CA ARG A 111 -13.55 1.54 -10.86
C ARG A 111 -14.05 1.16 -9.47
N ALA A 112 -14.72 2.09 -8.80
CA ALA A 112 -15.23 1.87 -7.45
C ALA A 112 -16.36 0.83 -7.46
N VAL A 113 -16.16 -0.27 -6.72
CA VAL A 113 -17.17 -1.30 -6.50
C VAL A 113 -17.25 -1.64 -5.02
N GLN A 114 -18.36 -2.26 -4.60
CA GLN A 114 -18.45 -2.82 -3.26
C GLN A 114 -17.65 -4.12 -3.20
N PHE A 115 -16.88 -4.29 -2.11
CA PHE A 115 -16.22 -5.56 -1.83
C PHE A 115 -17.29 -6.64 -1.54
N VAL A 116 -17.32 -7.67 -2.39
CA VAL A 116 -18.17 -8.85 -2.24
C VAL A 116 -17.28 -10.06 -1.97
N PRO A 117 -17.34 -10.65 -0.76
CA PRO A 117 -16.59 -11.87 -0.46
C PRO A 117 -16.93 -12.99 -1.45
N ASN A 118 -15.92 -13.77 -1.86
CA ASN A 118 -16.03 -14.91 -2.80
C ASN A 118 -16.31 -14.55 -4.28
N LYS A 119 -16.42 -13.28 -4.64
CA LYS A 119 -16.52 -12.88 -6.05
C LYS A 119 -15.15 -12.40 -6.53
N ALA A 120 -14.61 -13.06 -7.54
CA ALA A 120 -13.46 -12.52 -8.27
C ALA A 120 -13.92 -11.27 -9.01
N GLY A 121 -13.38 -10.11 -8.64
CA GLY A 121 -13.61 -8.88 -9.39
C GLY A 121 -12.59 -8.70 -10.51
N HIS A 122 -12.80 -7.66 -11.30
CA HIS A 122 -11.91 -7.30 -12.40
C HIS A 122 -10.72 -6.48 -11.87
N PHE A 123 -9.52 -6.62 -12.44
CA PHE A 123 -8.32 -5.90 -11.97
C PHE A 123 -8.43 -4.37 -12.12
N THR A 124 -9.36 -3.89 -12.96
CA THR A 124 -9.67 -2.45 -13.07
C THR A 124 -10.58 -1.94 -11.97
N GLU A 125 -11.15 -2.82 -11.15
CA GLU A 125 -12.01 -2.45 -10.03
C GLU A 125 -11.22 -2.30 -8.72
N MET A 126 -11.72 -1.45 -7.85
CA MET A 126 -11.21 -1.30 -6.49
C MET A 126 -12.35 -1.19 -5.48
N SER A 127 -12.07 -1.59 -4.25
CA SER A 127 -13.00 -1.47 -3.12
C SER A 127 -12.50 -0.47 -2.08
N SER A 128 -13.41 0.25 -1.45
CA SER A 128 -13.11 1.14 -0.31
C SER A 128 -13.99 0.82 0.89
N PHE A 129 -13.43 0.83 2.10
CA PHE A 129 -14.20 0.66 3.34
C PHE A 129 -13.48 1.20 4.60
N PRO A 130 -14.22 1.51 5.68
CA PRO A 130 -13.61 2.00 6.91
C PRO A 130 -12.80 0.92 7.62
N GLU A 131 -11.84 1.33 8.45
CA GLU A 131 -10.99 0.44 9.28
C GLU A 131 -11.80 -0.62 10.06
N SER A 132 -12.99 -0.26 10.54
CA SER A 132 -13.86 -1.15 11.33
C SER A 132 -14.38 -2.34 10.52
N LYS A 133 -14.44 -2.23 9.19
CA LYS A 133 -14.80 -3.36 8.32
C LYS A 133 -13.63 -4.34 8.19
N VAL A 134 -12.39 -3.86 8.21
CA VAL A 134 -11.20 -4.73 8.26
C VAL A 134 -11.20 -5.54 9.54
N GLU A 135 -11.43 -4.92 10.69
CA GLU A 135 -11.48 -5.61 11.99
C GLU A 135 -12.47 -6.79 11.99
N LYS A 136 -13.62 -6.64 11.32
CA LYS A 136 -14.58 -7.73 11.11
C LYS A 136 -14.01 -8.84 10.22
N PHE A 137 -13.24 -8.51 9.19
CA PHE A 137 -12.59 -9.52 8.34
C PHE A 137 -11.49 -10.30 9.04
N LEU A 138 -10.85 -9.70 10.05
CA LEU A 138 -9.83 -10.35 10.89
C LEU A 138 -10.44 -11.26 11.97
N SER A 139 -11.77 -11.30 12.11
CA SER A 139 -12.44 -12.22 13.02
C SER A 139 -12.43 -13.68 12.49
N PRO A 140 -12.66 -14.71 13.34
CA PRO A 140 -12.34 -16.12 13.04
C PRO A 140 -13.06 -16.81 11.87
N ASN A 141 -13.85 -16.11 11.05
CA ASN A 141 -14.73 -16.71 10.04
C ASN A 141 -14.08 -16.86 8.65
N ASN A 142 -12.77 -17.10 8.58
CA ASN A 142 -12.02 -17.35 7.33
C ASN A 142 -12.14 -16.21 6.29
N SER A 143 -12.54 -15.01 6.72
CA SER A 143 -12.73 -13.84 5.87
C SER A 143 -11.43 -13.08 5.59
N GLN A 144 -10.42 -13.28 6.44
CA GLN A 144 -9.09 -12.70 6.29
C GLN A 144 -8.37 -13.24 5.05
N VAL A 145 -8.38 -14.56 4.85
CA VAL A 145 -7.78 -15.23 3.69
C VAL A 145 -8.40 -14.71 2.38
N LYS A 146 -9.73 -14.54 2.37
CA LYS A 146 -10.46 -13.99 1.22
C LYS A 146 -10.07 -12.54 0.90
N LEU A 147 -9.81 -11.74 1.93
CA LEU A 147 -9.34 -10.36 1.76
C LEU A 147 -7.91 -10.32 1.20
N ILE A 148 -7.01 -11.18 1.69
CA ILE A 148 -5.64 -11.28 1.18
C ILE A 148 -5.65 -11.67 -0.29
N LYS A 149 -6.41 -12.71 -0.65
CA LYS A 149 -6.57 -13.18 -2.04
C LYS A 149 -7.18 -12.12 -2.95
N HIS A 150 -8.18 -11.37 -2.48
CA HIS A 150 -8.72 -10.23 -3.23
C HIS A 150 -7.66 -9.17 -3.53
N ASN A 151 -6.76 -8.90 -2.57
CA ASN A 151 -5.69 -7.93 -2.71
C ASN A 151 -4.53 -8.40 -3.62
N GLU A 152 -4.55 -9.63 -4.14
CA GLU A 152 -3.58 -10.07 -5.14
C GLU A 152 -3.88 -9.47 -6.51
N THR A 153 -5.16 -9.33 -6.85
CA THR A 153 -5.63 -8.92 -8.19
C THR A 153 -6.34 -7.57 -8.22
N GLN A 154 -6.81 -7.07 -7.07
CA GLN A 154 -7.57 -5.81 -6.96
C GLN A 154 -7.02 -4.90 -5.86
N PHE A 155 -7.29 -3.60 -5.99
CA PHE A 155 -6.92 -2.64 -4.96
C PHE A 155 -7.99 -2.52 -3.87
N THR A 156 -7.53 -2.47 -2.62
CA THR A 156 -8.35 -2.09 -1.48
C THR A 156 -7.83 -0.80 -0.88
N ARG A 157 -8.74 0.17 -0.67
CA ARG A 157 -8.51 1.38 0.10
C ARG A 157 -9.23 1.34 1.44
N VAL A 158 -8.46 1.45 2.51
CA VAL A 158 -8.98 1.56 3.88
C VAL A 158 -8.79 2.97 4.38
N TYR A 159 -9.81 3.52 5.04
CA TYR A 159 -9.78 4.87 5.58
C TYR A 159 -10.24 4.91 7.05
N PRO A 160 -9.87 5.96 7.80
CA PRO A 160 -10.23 6.08 9.21
C PRO A 160 -11.75 6.10 9.39
N LYS A 161 -12.25 5.46 10.46
CA LYS A 161 -13.69 5.49 10.77
C LYS A 161 -14.15 6.91 11.12
N GLY A 162 -15.41 7.23 10.81
CA GLY A 162 -15.99 8.56 11.06
C GLY A 162 -15.98 9.01 12.53
N GLY A 163 -15.91 8.07 13.49
CA GLY A 163 -15.79 8.41 14.92
C GLY A 163 -14.45 9.03 15.32
N ARG A 164 -13.44 9.09 14.43
CA ARG A 164 -12.15 9.74 14.67
C ARG A 164 -12.21 11.23 14.36
N ILE A 165 -13.08 11.94 15.09
CA ILE A 165 -13.27 13.39 14.96
C ILE A 165 -11.99 14.18 15.28
N ASP A 166 -11.07 13.59 16.06
CA ASP A 166 -9.77 14.14 16.42
C ASP A 166 -8.69 13.94 15.34
N SER A 167 -9.06 13.40 14.17
CA SER A 167 -8.14 13.01 13.10
C SER A 167 -7.05 12.01 13.53
N SER A 168 -7.27 11.25 14.60
CA SER A 168 -6.37 10.15 14.97
C SER A 168 -6.30 9.10 13.86
N ASN A 169 -5.21 8.34 13.79
CA ASN A 169 -5.06 7.26 12.83
C ASN A 169 -5.23 5.87 13.47
N TYR A 170 -5.59 4.88 12.65
CA TYR A 170 -5.50 3.46 12.98
C TYR A 170 -4.06 2.93 12.77
N ASP A 171 -3.79 1.69 13.17
CA ASP A 171 -2.51 1.05 12.91
C ASP A 171 -2.43 0.53 11.46
N PRO A 172 -1.59 1.12 10.58
CA PRO A 172 -1.50 0.72 9.18
C PRO A 172 -0.82 -0.65 9.00
N MET A 173 -0.08 -1.15 9.99
CA MET A 173 0.56 -2.47 9.92
C MET A 173 -0.48 -3.58 9.77
N LYS A 174 -1.60 -3.48 10.48
CA LYS A 174 -2.71 -4.43 10.36
C LYS A 174 -3.27 -4.47 8.93
N MET A 175 -3.24 -3.35 8.22
CA MET A 175 -3.71 -3.29 6.83
C MET A 175 -2.69 -3.94 5.90
N TRP A 176 -1.43 -3.54 6.00
CA TRP A 176 -0.37 -4.04 5.13
C TRP A 176 -0.13 -5.54 5.28
N LEU A 177 -0.22 -6.09 6.50
CA LEU A 177 -0.09 -7.54 6.73
C LEU A 177 -1.19 -8.35 6.04
N ASN A 178 -2.33 -7.73 5.74
CA ASN A 178 -3.47 -8.36 5.05
C ASN A 178 -3.54 -8.00 3.56
N GLY A 179 -2.42 -7.55 2.99
CA GLY A 179 -2.30 -7.27 1.55
C GLY A 179 -2.92 -5.95 1.11
N ILE A 180 -3.58 -5.20 1.99
CA ILE A 180 -4.19 -3.91 1.66
C ILE A 180 -3.09 -2.92 1.26
N GLN A 181 -3.22 -2.36 0.06
CA GLN A 181 -2.20 -1.51 -0.54
C GLN A 181 -2.40 -0.03 -0.15
N MET A 182 -3.66 0.43 -0.11
CA MET A 182 -4.00 1.83 0.12
C MET A 182 -4.54 2.04 1.55
N ALA A 183 -3.65 2.00 2.55
CA ALA A 183 -3.97 2.39 3.91
C ALA A 183 -3.97 3.93 4.05
N ALA A 184 -5.12 4.57 3.86
CA ALA A 184 -5.26 6.01 3.95
C ALA A 184 -5.20 6.48 5.41
N LEU A 185 -4.34 7.47 5.68
CA LEU A 185 -4.11 8.07 7.00
C LEU A 185 -4.29 9.60 6.92
N ASN A 186 -4.59 10.20 8.06
CA ASN A 186 -4.62 11.64 8.28
C ASN A 186 -3.18 12.18 8.41
N TYR A 187 -2.65 12.73 7.32
CA TYR A 187 -1.26 13.22 7.26
C TYR A 187 -0.97 14.40 8.19
N GLN A 188 -2.00 15.18 8.53
CA GLN A 188 -1.90 16.31 9.46
C GLN A 188 -1.63 15.89 10.91
N THR A 189 -1.83 14.60 11.26
CA THR A 189 -1.70 14.10 12.63
C THR A 189 -0.35 13.40 12.83
N PRO A 190 0.61 13.98 13.59
CA PRO A 190 1.95 13.41 13.76
C PRO A 190 1.98 12.28 14.81
N ASP A 191 1.18 11.24 14.62
CA ASP A 191 1.06 10.10 15.53
C ASP A 191 1.97 8.91 15.13
N ARG A 192 1.84 7.79 15.85
CA ARG A 192 2.58 6.55 15.58
C ARG A 192 2.35 6.04 14.16
N ALA A 193 1.11 6.09 13.67
CA ALA A 193 0.74 5.53 12.38
C ALA A 193 1.43 6.31 11.26
N MET A 194 1.45 7.64 11.35
CA MET A 194 2.17 8.48 10.39
C MET A 194 3.69 8.25 10.43
N GLN A 195 4.25 7.92 11.58
CA GLN A 195 5.67 7.54 11.67
C GLN A 195 5.96 6.18 11.04
N LEU A 196 5.07 5.21 11.21
CA LEU A 196 5.16 3.92 10.51
C LEU A 196 5.04 4.09 8.99
N ASN A 197 4.10 4.92 8.54
CA ASN A 197 3.94 5.30 7.14
C ASN A 197 5.23 5.92 6.57
N GLY A 198 5.76 6.93 7.26
CA GLY A 198 7.03 7.55 6.88
C GLY A 198 8.21 6.57 6.89
N ALA A 199 8.23 5.58 7.78
CA ALA A 199 9.29 4.58 7.84
C ALA A 199 9.18 3.54 6.71
N LYS A 200 7.97 3.02 6.41
CA LYS A 200 7.74 2.06 5.33
C LYS A 200 8.09 2.66 3.97
N PHE A 201 7.56 3.84 3.67
CA PHE A 201 7.76 4.49 2.37
C PHE A 201 9.08 5.26 2.26
N ARG A 202 10.03 5.11 3.19
CA ARG A 202 11.44 5.45 2.93
C ARG A 202 12.11 4.48 1.99
N GLN A 203 11.62 3.24 1.94
CA GLN A 203 12.07 2.22 1.00
C GLN A 203 11.82 2.69 -0.43
N ASN A 204 12.53 2.07 -1.37
CA ASN A 204 12.40 2.35 -2.81
C ASN A 204 12.48 3.86 -3.15
N GLY A 205 13.44 4.56 -2.54
CA GLY A 205 13.73 5.96 -2.85
C GLY A 205 12.61 6.96 -2.55
N ARG A 206 11.68 6.64 -1.64
CA ARG A 206 10.52 7.50 -1.32
C ARG A 206 9.53 7.70 -2.46
N SER A 207 9.44 6.74 -3.38
CA SER A 207 8.50 6.80 -4.52
C SER A 207 7.02 6.71 -4.12
N GLY A 208 6.72 6.27 -2.89
CA GLY A 208 5.36 5.93 -2.45
C GLY A 208 4.93 4.51 -2.83
N TYR A 209 5.77 3.75 -3.52
CA TYR A 209 5.50 2.36 -3.90
C TYR A 209 6.55 1.42 -3.31
N VAL A 210 6.08 0.40 -2.59
CA VAL A 210 6.92 -0.64 -2.00
C VAL A 210 6.34 -1.98 -2.39
N LEU A 211 7.17 -2.85 -2.98
CA LEU A 211 6.76 -4.20 -3.35
C LEU A 211 6.38 -4.99 -2.09
N ARG A 212 5.27 -5.74 -2.15
CA ARG A 212 4.89 -6.67 -1.08
C ARG A 212 5.84 -7.86 -1.07
N SER A 213 5.96 -8.53 0.08
CA SER A 213 6.75 -9.76 0.17
C SER A 213 6.14 -10.85 -0.72
N ASP A 214 6.98 -11.63 -1.40
CA ASP A 214 6.54 -12.75 -2.25
C ASP A 214 5.74 -13.79 -1.44
N LEU A 215 6.03 -13.92 -0.14
CA LEU A 215 5.29 -14.78 0.79
C LEU A 215 3.79 -14.47 0.83
N MET A 216 3.40 -13.21 0.60
CA MET A 216 1.99 -12.80 0.67
C MET A 216 1.16 -13.32 -0.52
N PHE A 217 1.80 -13.89 -1.53
CA PHE A 217 1.17 -14.50 -2.69
C PHE A 217 1.15 -16.04 -2.61
N ASP A 218 1.65 -16.63 -1.51
CA ASP A 218 1.47 -18.07 -1.25
C ASP A 218 0.03 -18.31 -0.76
N GLU A 219 -0.63 -19.32 -1.34
CA GLU A 219 -2.02 -19.66 -1.00
C GLU A 219 -2.23 -20.00 0.49
N HIS A 220 -1.19 -20.47 1.18
CA HIS A 220 -1.24 -20.86 2.58
C HIS A 220 -0.81 -19.73 3.52
N PHE A 221 -0.40 -18.57 3.00
CA PHE A 221 0.07 -17.47 3.83
C PHE A 221 -1.03 -16.96 4.75
N ASN A 222 -0.72 -16.92 6.05
CA ASN A 222 -1.60 -16.37 7.05
C ASN A 222 -0.78 -15.49 8.02
N PRO A 223 -0.99 -14.16 8.05
CA PRO A 223 -0.20 -13.27 8.89
C PRO A 223 -0.41 -13.50 10.40
N CYS A 224 -1.46 -14.21 10.79
CA CYS A 224 -1.73 -14.58 12.18
C CYS A 224 -1.11 -15.93 12.59
N ASP A 225 -0.59 -16.71 11.63
CA ASP A 225 -0.04 -18.05 11.87
C ASP A 225 1.42 -18.11 11.42
N ARG A 226 2.34 -18.24 12.38
CA ARG A 226 3.77 -18.34 12.14
C ARG A 226 4.14 -19.55 11.28
N THR A 227 3.37 -20.64 11.37
CA THR A 227 3.65 -21.89 10.62
C THR A 227 3.36 -21.76 9.13
N SER A 228 2.62 -20.74 8.72
CA SER A 228 2.37 -20.42 7.30
C SER A 228 3.61 -19.91 6.56
N LEU A 229 4.65 -19.48 7.28
CA LEU A 229 5.88 -18.96 6.69
C LEU A 229 6.77 -20.10 6.19
N LYS A 230 6.73 -20.39 4.89
CA LYS A 230 7.57 -21.42 4.26
C LYS A 230 8.92 -20.84 3.81
N GLY A 231 10.01 -21.53 4.13
CA GLY A 231 11.36 -21.19 3.65
C GLY A 231 11.92 -19.88 4.22
N VAL A 232 11.40 -19.42 5.36
CA VAL A 232 11.86 -18.18 6.00
C VAL A 232 12.81 -18.52 7.15
N GLU A 233 14.04 -18.03 7.06
CA GLU A 233 15.00 -18.10 8.17
C GLU A 233 14.69 -17.06 9.25
N THR A 234 14.89 -17.44 10.52
CA THR A 234 14.72 -16.52 11.64
C THR A 234 15.95 -15.64 11.81
N LEU A 235 15.72 -14.36 12.15
CA LEU A 235 16.79 -13.43 12.45
C LEU A 235 16.87 -13.20 13.96
N SER A 236 18.06 -13.42 14.55
CA SER A 236 18.34 -13.00 15.92
C SER A 236 18.92 -11.59 15.93
N LEU A 237 18.29 -10.68 16.68
CA LEU A 237 18.69 -9.28 16.76
C LEU A 237 19.01 -8.91 18.21
N THR A 238 20.22 -8.47 18.48
CA THR A 238 20.64 -7.93 19.79
C THR A 238 20.85 -6.42 19.68
N ILE A 239 20.11 -5.64 20.47
CA ILE A 239 20.21 -4.18 20.50
C ILE A 239 20.71 -3.74 21.87
N LYS A 240 21.86 -3.06 21.90
CA LYS A 240 22.42 -2.45 23.10
C LYS A 240 22.31 -0.93 23.03
N VAL A 241 21.57 -0.32 23.96
CA VAL A 241 21.46 1.13 24.07
C VAL A 241 22.64 1.63 24.90
N LEU A 242 23.55 2.40 24.29
CA LEU A 242 24.77 2.90 24.94
C LEU A 242 24.58 4.29 25.58
N GLY A 243 23.75 5.14 24.98
CA GLY A 243 23.53 6.50 25.44
C GLY A 243 22.77 7.33 24.41
N ALA A 244 22.52 8.59 24.74
CA ALA A 244 21.85 9.56 23.87
C ALA A 244 22.48 10.95 24.04
N ARG A 245 22.38 11.80 23.01
CA ARG A 245 22.86 13.19 23.02
C ARG A 245 21.81 14.09 22.41
N HIS A 246 21.76 15.36 22.85
CA HIS A 246 20.82 16.37 22.33
C HIS A 246 19.34 15.95 22.36
N LEU A 247 18.92 15.25 23.41
CA LEU A 247 17.52 14.90 23.58
C LEU A 247 16.68 16.17 23.73
N MET A 248 15.62 16.26 22.92
CA MET A 248 14.71 17.40 22.96
C MET A 248 13.92 17.40 24.26
N LYS A 249 13.74 18.60 24.82
CA LYS A 249 13.02 18.81 26.06
C LYS A 249 11.61 19.31 25.78
N SER A 250 10.63 18.67 26.41
CA SER A 250 9.24 19.13 26.42
C SER A 250 8.89 19.83 27.74
N GLY A 251 9.48 21.01 28.00
CA GLY A 251 9.14 21.84 29.17
C GLY A 251 10.31 22.51 29.89
N ARG A 252 10.10 22.88 31.17
CA ARG A 252 11.13 23.36 32.12
C ARG A 252 11.69 22.17 32.94
N GLY A 253 12.87 22.30 33.58
CA GLY A 253 13.48 21.22 34.41
C GLY A 253 14.61 20.39 33.75
N ILE A 254 15.04 19.28 34.35
CA ILE A 254 15.94 18.30 33.73
C ILE A 254 15.09 17.12 33.27
N ILE A 255 15.40 16.52 32.12
CA ILE A 255 14.67 15.35 31.63
C ILE A 255 15.20 14.08 32.30
N CYS A 256 14.31 13.13 32.61
CA CYS A 256 14.67 11.78 33.05
C CYS A 256 14.35 10.81 31.90
N PRO A 257 15.24 10.65 30.91
CA PRO A 257 14.91 9.90 29.70
C PRO A 257 14.94 8.39 29.97
N LEU A 258 14.09 7.68 29.23
CA LEU A 258 14.23 6.26 28.98
C LEU A 258 14.26 6.05 27.46
N VAL A 259 14.74 4.90 27.02
CA VAL A 259 14.66 4.48 25.62
C VAL A 259 13.74 3.27 25.52
N GLU A 260 12.66 3.42 24.77
CA GLU A 260 11.76 2.33 24.38
C GLU A 260 12.15 1.81 23.00
N VAL A 261 12.35 0.50 22.87
CA VAL A 261 12.62 -0.21 21.61
C VAL A 261 11.40 -1.05 21.26
N GLU A 262 10.89 -0.91 20.04
CA GLU A 262 9.68 -1.58 19.55
C GLU A 262 9.97 -2.29 18.22
N ILE A 263 9.75 -3.60 18.16
CA ILE A 263 9.66 -4.38 16.92
C ILE A 263 8.20 -4.37 16.50
N VAL A 264 7.96 -3.89 15.27
CA VAL A 264 6.61 -3.75 14.71
C VAL A 264 6.50 -4.65 13.49
N GLY A 265 5.57 -5.59 13.54
CA GLY A 265 5.37 -6.64 12.54
C GLY A 265 4.06 -7.37 12.77
N THR A 266 4.05 -8.67 12.47
CA THR A 266 3.00 -9.62 12.89
C THR A 266 2.97 -9.77 14.40
N ASP A 267 1.87 -10.29 14.94
CA ASP A 267 1.69 -10.40 16.40
C ASP A 267 2.73 -11.32 17.05
N TYR A 268 3.21 -12.35 16.34
CA TYR A 268 4.25 -13.26 16.82
C TYR A 268 5.68 -12.70 16.75
N ASP A 269 5.91 -11.59 16.03
CA ASP A 269 7.20 -10.90 15.99
C ASP A 269 7.18 -9.57 16.77
N ALA A 270 5.99 -9.06 17.09
CA ALA A 270 5.82 -7.80 17.79
C ALA A 270 6.36 -7.90 19.22
N HIS A 271 7.38 -7.08 19.52
CA HIS A 271 8.00 -7.06 20.84
C HIS A 271 8.37 -5.65 21.26
N LYS A 272 8.40 -5.41 22.57
CA LYS A 272 8.67 -4.08 23.11
C LYS A 272 9.46 -4.15 24.41
N GLN A 273 10.55 -3.40 24.48
CA GLN A 273 11.41 -3.32 25.66
C GLN A 273 11.77 -1.87 25.98
N LYS A 274 12.17 -1.62 27.22
CA LYS A 274 12.57 -0.29 27.70
C LYS A 274 13.84 -0.39 28.53
N THR A 275 14.69 0.64 28.44
CA THR A 275 15.76 0.83 29.41
C THR A 275 15.20 1.29 30.75
N THR A 276 16.02 1.21 31.80
CA THR A 276 15.78 2.00 33.01
C THR A 276 15.78 3.49 32.69
N THR A 277 15.08 4.26 33.51
CA THR A 277 15.13 5.72 33.47
C THR A 277 16.48 6.19 33.97
N ILE A 278 17.07 7.19 33.31
CA ILE A 278 18.30 7.89 33.69
C ILE A 278 17.94 9.20 34.39
#